data_AF-A0AAP0YWP8-F1
#
_entry.id   AF-A0AAP0YWP8-F1
#
_cell.length_a   1.000
_cell.length_b   1.000
_cell.length_c   1.000
_cell.angle_alpha   90.00
_cell.angle_beta   90.00
_cell.angle_gamma   90.00
#
_symmetry.space_group_name_H-M   'P 1'
#
loop_
_entity.id
_entity.type
_entity.pdbx_description
1 polymer ?
#
loop_
_entity_poly.entity_id
_entity_poly.type
_entity_poly.pdbx_seq_one_letter_code
_entity_poly.pdbx_strand_id
1 'polypeptide(L)'
;MHQQSDIYAGLQDTALSEYFRSAGDKLVDESAVMSLAIDSILSSDGHLSNKALILWLINALETTDNVVTADVIRKTLEIVVGYTMDDI
;
A
#
# COMPACT_ATOMS: atom_id res chain seq x y z
N MET A 1 22.43 -2.29 2.19
CA MET A 1 21.32 -3.07 2.79
C MET A 1 20.31 -2.06 3.27
N HIS A 2 19.28 -1.80 2.47
CA HIS A 2 18.26 -0.80 2.80
C HIS A 2 17.31 -1.42 3.82
N GLN A 3 17.25 -0.79 4.97
CA GLN A 3 16.37 -1.14 6.07
C GLN A 3 14.96 -0.69 5.66
N GLN A 4 14.26 -1.49 4.83
CA GLN A 4 12.81 -1.39 4.69
C GLN A 4 12.25 -1.76 6.06
N SER A 5 11.97 -0.73 6.84
CA SER A 5 11.50 -0.79 8.22
C SER A 5 10.28 -1.72 8.35
N ASP A 6 10.02 -2.16 9.57
CA ASP A 6 8.93 -3.05 9.99
C ASP A 6 7.49 -2.50 9.72
N ILE A 7 7.35 -1.47 8.88
CA ILE A 7 6.09 -0.80 8.51
C ILE A 7 5.04 -1.74 7.91
N TYR A 8 5.48 -2.83 7.29
CA TYR A 8 4.56 -3.85 6.75
C TYR A 8 4.11 -4.88 7.80
N ALA A 9 4.75 -4.96 8.98
CA ALA A 9 4.39 -5.95 10.01
C ALA A 9 2.99 -5.73 10.60
N GLY A 10 2.44 -4.52 10.46
CA GLY A 10 1.06 -4.22 10.83
C GLY A 10 0.01 -4.77 9.85
N LEU A 11 0.41 -5.22 8.66
CA LEU A 11 -0.50 -5.84 7.70
C LEU A 11 -0.84 -7.25 8.18
N GLN A 12 -2.13 -7.57 8.25
CA GLN A 12 -2.58 -8.92 8.58
C GLN A 12 -2.22 -9.91 7.44
N ASP A 13 -2.16 -9.40 6.21
CA ASP A 13 -1.78 -10.16 5.02
C ASP A 13 -0.26 -10.28 4.90
N THR A 14 0.23 -11.49 5.19
CA THR A 14 1.67 -11.78 5.18
C THR A 14 2.21 -11.86 3.75
N ALA A 15 1.39 -12.29 2.78
CA ALA A 15 1.79 -12.44 1.38
C ALA A 15 1.96 -11.07 0.70
N LEU A 16 1.04 -10.14 0.96
CA LEU A 16 1.15 -8.75 0.49
C LEU A 16 2.41 -8.07 1.05
N SER A 17 2.65 -8.25 2.35
CA SER A 17 3.84 -7.74 3.04
C SER A 17 5.14 -8.28 2.44
N GLU A 18 5.18 -9.57 2.16
CA GLU A 18 6.32 -10.25 1.55
C GLU A 18 6.53 -9.83 0.08
N TYR A 19 5.45 -9.57 -0.65
CA TYR A 19 5.53 -9.10 -2.03
C TYR A 19 6.23 -7.74 -2.11
N PHE A 20 5.78 -6.75 -1.33
CA PHE A 20 6.44 -5.43 -1.29
C PHE A 20 7.88 -5.51 -0.79
N ARG A 21 8.18 -6.41 0.16
CA ARG A 21 9.53 -6.62 0.67
C ARG A 21 10.46 -7.27 -0.37
N SER A 22 9.97 -8.26 -1.11
CA SER A 22 10.75 -9.01 -2.09
C SER A 22 10.92 -8.28 -3.43
N ALA A 23 10.01 -7.37 -3.75
CA ALA A 23 10.07 -6.57 -4.98
C ALA A 23 11.26 -5.58 -5.00
N GLY A 24 11.73 -5.14 -3.82
CA GLY A 24 12.87 -4.24 -3.69
C GLY A 24 12.72 -2.96 -4.51
N ASP A 25 13.74 -2.63 -5.31
CA ASP A 25 13.76 -1.41 -6.14
C ASP A 25 12.68 -1.36 -7.23
N LYS A 26 12.04 -2.50 -7.58
CA LYS A 26 11.02 -2.55 -8.64
C LYS A 26 9.72 -1.84 -8.27
N LEU A 27 9.43 -1.72 -6.98
CA LEU A 27 8.21 -1.11 -6.45
C LEU A 27 8.54 0.04 -5.50
N VAL A 28 9.62 0.78 -5.76
CA VAL A 28 10.07 1.86 -4.87
C VAL A 28 8.99 2.94 -4.70
N ASP A 29 8.33 3.32 -5.79
CA ASP A 29 7.29 4.36 -5.78
C ASP A 29 6.00 3.85 -5.13
N GLU A 30 5.57 2.63 -5.46
CA GLU A 30 4.40 1.99 -4.84
C GLU A 30 4.63 1.73 -3.35
N SER A 31 5.86 1.36 -2.95
CA SER A 31 6.23 1.18 -1.55
C SER A 31 6.17 2.49 -0.76
N ALA A 32 6.52 3.62 -1.39
CA ALA A 32 6.39 4.94 -0.78
C ALA A 32 4.92 5.30 -0.57
N VAL A 33 4.06 5.07 -1.57
CA VAL A 33 2.61 5.27 -1.45
C VAL A 33 2.01 4.36 -0.37
N MET A 34 2.41 3.09 -0.33
CA MET A 34 1.97 2.13 0.68
C MET A 34 2.37 2.58 2.09
N SER A 35 3.59 3.09 2.27
CA SER A 35 4.08 3.60 3.56
C SER A 35 3.27 4.81 4.02
N LEU A 36 2.96 5.74 3.11
CA LEU A 36 2.11 6.91 3.40
C LEU A 36 0.69 6.50 3.79
N ALA A 37 0.13 5.51 3.08
CA ALA A 37 -1.21 4.99 3.39
C ALA A 37 -1.25 4.37 4.79
N ILE A 38 -0.27 3.51 5.11
CA ILE A 38 -0.17 2.86 6.43
C ILE A 38 -0.06 3.90 7.54
N ASP A 39 0.84 4.89 7.40
CA ASP A 39 1.02 5.95 8.40
C ASP A 39 -0.26 6.78 8.60
N SER A 40 -0.92 7.14 7.50
CA SER A 40 -2.17 7.90 7.53
C SER A 40 -3.32 7.13 8.19
N ILE A 41 -3.45 5.82 7.90
CA ILE A 41 -4.49 4.97 8.49
C ILE A 41 -4.23 4.74 9.97
N LEU A 42 -2.99 4.41 10.35
CA LEU A 42 -2.63 4.20 11.75
C LEU A 42 -2.82 5.48 12.58
N SER A 43 -2.53 6.64 11.99
CA SER A 43 -2.73 7.95 12.65
C SER A 43 -4.21 8.34 12.79
N SER A 44 -5.08 7.87 11.89
CA SER A 44 -6.51 8.25 11.86
C SER A 44 -7.44 7.24 12.55
N ASP A 45 -7.29 5.95 12.23
CA ASP A 45 -8.22 4.88 12.65
C ASP A 45 -7.59 3.94 13.70
N GLY A 46 -6.25 3.94 13.80
CA GLY A 46 -5.50 3.08 14.72
C GLY A 46 -5.49 1.59 14.35
N HIS A 47 -6.23 1.19 13.31
CA HIS A 47 -6.30 -0.19 12.85
C HIS A 47 -6.00 -0.29 11.35
N LEU A 48 -5.02 -1.12 11.00
CA LEU A 48 -4.66 -1.40 9.61
C LEU A 48 -5.39 -2.64 9.10
N SER A 49 -6.05 -2.49 7.95
CA SER A 49 -6.72 -3.57 7.24
C SER A 49 -6.66 -3.35 5.73
N ASN A 50 -6.78 -4.43 4.95
CA ASN A 50 -6.82 -4.34 3.48
C ASN A 50 -7.95 -3.43 3.00
N LYS A 51 -9.12 -3.47 3.66
CA LYS A 51 -10.24 -2.57 3.38
C LYS A 51 -9.88 -1.10 3.59
N ALA A 52 -9.21 -0.77 4.70
CA ALA A 52 -8.80 0.61 4.99
C ALA A 52 -7.77 1.12 3.96
N LEU A 53 -6.83 0.27 3.54
CA LEU A 53 -5.87 0.58 2.48
C LEU A 53 -6.55 0.84 1.14
N ILE A 54 -7.46 -0.04 0.72
CA ILE A 54 -8.22 0.13 -0.53
C ILE A 54 -8.98 1.46 -0.54
N LEU A 55 -9.69 1.77 0.56
CA LEU A 55 -10.44 3.03 0.67
C LEU A 55 -9.52 4.25 0.62
N TRP A 56 -8.38 4.21 1.33
CA TRP A 56 -7.41 5.29 1.31
C TRP A 56 -6.84 5.52 -0.10
N LEU A 57 -6.48 4.43 -0.80
CA LEU A 57 -5.91 4.49 -2.15
C LEU A 57 -6.91 5.01 -3.19
N ILE A 58 -8.19 4.64 -3.08
CA ILE A 58 -9.25 5.19 -3.93
C ILE A 58 -9.37 6.70 -3.71
N ASN A 59 -9.46 7.14 -2.46
CA ASN A 59 -9.56 8.57 -2.14
C ASN A 59 -8.32 9.35 -2.60
N ALA A 60 -7.12 8.79 -2.43
CA ALA A 60 -5.88 9.38 -2.94
C ALA A 60 -5.91 9.51 -4.47
N LEU A 61 -6.44 8.52 -5.19
CA LEU A 61 -6.58 8.55 -6.64
C LEU A 61 -7.57 9.63 -7.11
N GLU A 62 -8.69 9.80 -6.40
CA GLU A 62 -9.72 10.80 -6.71
C GLU A 62 -9.28 12.25 -6.45
N THR A 63 -8.27 12.43 -5.58
CA THR A 63 -7.76 13.76 -5.18
C THR A 63 -6.41 14.11 -5.79
N THR A 64 -5.81 13.20 -6.56
CA THR A 64 -4.51 13.41 -7.20
C THR A 64 -4.67 13.92 -8.64
N ASP A 65 -4.29 15.18 -8.88
CA ASP A 65 -4.27 15.76 -10.23
C ASP A 65 -3.06 15.33 -11.08
N ASN A 66 -1.98 14.88 -10.42
CA ASN A 66 -0.76 14.45 -11.11
C ASN A 66 -0.93 13.04 -11.69
N VAL A 67 -0.97 12.94 -13.02
CA VAL A 67 -1.18 11.67 -13.73
C VAL A 67 -0.11 10.61 -13.47
N VAL A 68 1.14 11.01 -13.18
CA VAL A 68 2.23 10.08 -12.86
C VAL A 68 2.02 9.51 -11.45
N THR A 69 1.74 10.37 -10.47
CA THR A 69 1.43 9.93 -9.11
C THR A 69 0.16 9.10 -9.06
N ALA A 70 -0.88 9.49 -9.80
CA ALA A 70 -2.12 8.72 -9.94
C ALA A 70 -1.86 7.32 -10.55
N ASP A 71 -0.89 7.18 -11.46
CA ASP A 71 -0.50 5.88 -11.99
C ASP A 71 0.13 4.96 -10.95
N VAL A 72 1.04 5.50 -10.13
CA VAL A 72 1.65 4.76 -9.02
C VAL A 72 0.58 4.35 -8.00
N ILE A 73 -0.33 5.26 -7.63
CA ILE A 73 -1.43 4.96 -6.70
C ILE A 73 -2.34 3.86 -7.29
N ARG A 74 -2.67 3.94 -8.59
CA ARG A 74 -3.49 2.93 -9.27
C ARG A 74 -2.83 1.55 -9.26
N LYS A 75 -1.53 1.47 -9.56
CA LYS A 75 -0.76 0.21 -9.49
C LYS A 75 -0.71 -0.35 -8.07
N THR A 76 -0.50 0.51 -7.08
CA THR A 76 -0.53 0.12 -5.67
C THR A 76 -1.88 -0.46 -5.29
N LEU A 77 -2.97 0.19 -5.70
CA LEU A 77 -4.34 -0.29 -5.48
C LEU A 77 -4.59 -1.65 -6.15
N GLU A 78 -4.13 -1.82 -7.39
CA GLU A 78 -4.26 -3.09 -8.13
C GLU A 78 -3.58 -4.25 -7.38
N ILE A 79 -2.36 -4.03 -6.87
CA ILE A 79 -1.64 -5.02 -6.06
C ILE A 79 -2.45 -5.36 -4.81
N VAL A 80 -2.85 -4.37 -4.01
CA VAL A 80 -3.56 -4.62 -2.74
C VAL A 80 -4.89 -5.35 -2.98
N VAL A 81 -5.65 -4.95 -4.01
CA VAL A 81 -6.91 -5.61 -4.38
C VAL A 81 -6.65 -7.03 -4.87
N GLY A 82 -5.62 -7.25 -5.70
CA GLY A 82 -5.25 -8.56 -6.22
C GLY A 82 -4.97 -9.57 -5.09
N TYR A 83 -4.17 -9.20 -4.10
CA TYR A 83 -3.91 -10.06 -2.93
C TYR A 83 -5.14 -10.24 -2.03
N THR A 84 -5.96 -9.20 -1.86
CA THR A 84 -7.18 -9.31 -1.04
C THR A 84 -8.23 -10.23 -1.67
N MET A 85 -8.31 -10.27 -3.01
CA MET A 85 -9.22 -11.18 -3.73
C MET A 85 -8.69 -12.61 -3.78
N ASP A 86 -7.36 -12.82 -3.73
CA ASP A 86 -6.74 -14.16 -3.71
C ASP A 86 -6.94 -14.86 -2.35
N ASP A 87 -7.11 -14.09 -1.27
CA ASP A 87 -7.32 -14.58 0.10
C ASP A 87 -8.79 -14.94 0.44
N ILE A 88 -9.76 -14.73 -0.48
CA ILE A 88 -11.21 -15.00 -0.33
C ILE A 88 -11.64 -16.30 -1.02
#